data_AF-A0A8J6UV21-F1
#
_entry.id   AF-A0A8J6UV21-F1
#
_cell.length_a   1.000
_cell.length_b   1.000
_cell.length_c   1.000
_cell.angle_alpha   90.00
_cell.angle_beta   90.00
_cell.angle_gamma   90.00
#
_symmetry.space_group_name_H-M   'P 1'
#
loop_
_entity.id
_entity.type
_entity.pdbx_description
1 polymer ?
#
loop_
_entity_poly.entity_id
_entity_poly.type
_entity_poly.pdbx_seq_one_letter_code
_entity_poly.pdbx_strand_id
1 'polypeptide(L)'
;MRPLLSQSPRPWGHTSEQNRLGRLDQLLTFAIGFLTTTWLGMATANFSWAAPEPPAITQDLRGKQDAETPSPPPLPTSLPDPIIPEATGIIGLAPASNDDVGVGHLRPVNLSTDAAGALSGAGWLRDVALPIYPSPDSTHWGWLINGWLVPNDADPLAIGRDAAFSMVQTEQQIYTFPVLEIRPDGWFRFQYTPAGAAWAHTSHLELGAIPLTVETWESSMQDASRVEFRRPGLAQPMRLAPSGTAPLQALVGSNSIIQPLDLEGDWLRVRVTQPAQGCTPLPGSSISEGWVRWRSDAKIPLIWFSSTDCQQG
;
A
#
# COMPACT_ATOMS: atom_id res chain seq x y z
N MET A 1 16.94 42.67 -43.45
CA MET A 1 17.33 43.72 -42.49
C MET A 1 17.43 43.09 -41.11
N ARG A 2 18.58 43.28 -40.47
CA ARG A 2 18.98 42.76 -39.14
C ARG A 2 18.65 43.85 -38.08
N PRO A 3 18.95 43.68 -36.78
CA PRO A 3 18.04 43.29 -35.69
C PRO A 3 17.95 44.35 -34.55
N LEU A 4 17.13 44.11 -33.52
CA LEU A 4 17.27 44.71 -32.17
C LEU A 4 16.84 43.65 -31.13
N LEU A 5 17.76 43.05 -30.36
CA LEU A 5 18.28 43.48 -29.05
C LEU A 5 17.18 43.46 -27.96
N SER A 6 17.24 42.49 -27.04
CA SER A 6 18.00 42.57 -25.77
C SER A 6 17.15 43.13 -24.65
N GLN A 7 16.85 42.32 -23.63
CA GLN A 7 17.06 42.66 -22.22
C GLN A 7 16.70 41.49 -21.28
N SER A 8 17.69 41.08 -20.49
CA SER A 8 17.54 40.46 -19.18
C SER A 8 18.09 41.42 -18.12
N PRO A 9 17.41 41.62 -17.00
CA PRO A 9 18.04 41.48 -15.68
C PRO A 9 17.02 40.91 -14.64
N ARG A 10 17.31 40.37 -13.46
CA ARG A 10 18.48 40.13 -12.61
C ARG A 10 18.00 39.17 -11.49
N PRO A 11 18.90 38.42 -10.83
CA PRO A 11 18.57 37.61 -9.67
C PRO A 11 18.59 38.46 -8.37
N TRP A 12 17.60 38.25 -7.51
CA TRP A 12 17.67 38.50 -6.07
C TRP A 12 17.83 37.11 -5.43
N GLY A 13 18.78 36.80 -4.56
CA GLY A 13 19.37 37.60 -3.49
C GLY A 13 19.25 36.73 -2.23
N HIS A 14 20.33 36.02 -1.91
CA HIS A 14 20.48 35.24 -0.68
C HIS A 14 20.17 36.08 0.57
N THR A 15 19.41 35.53 1.50
CA THR A 15 19.57 35.84 2.93
C THR A 15 19.47 34.54 3.73
N SER A 16 20.60 34.19 4.36
CA SER A 16 20.68 33.20 5.42
C SER A 16 20.20 33.82 6.71
N GLU A 17 19.37 33.12 7.47
CA GLU A 17 19.28 33.32 8.92
C GLU A 17 19.49 31.98 9.62
N GLN A 18 20.71 31.84 10.13
CA GLN A 18 21.03 31.01 11.28
C GLN A 18 20.32 31.62 12.51
N ASN A 19 19.69 30.81 13.36
CA ASN A 19 20.02 30.76 14.79
C ASN A 19 19.07 29.89 15.63
N ARG A 20 19.66 29.41 16.74
CA ARG A 20 19.09 28.81 17.97
C ARG A 20 18.82 27.31 17.87
N LEU A 21 19.75 26.41 18.22
CA LEU A 21 20.36 26.22 19.56
C LEU A 21 19.33 26.26 20.68
N GLY A 22 18.76 25.09 20.98
CA GLY A 22 18.00 24.77 22.18
C GLY A 22 18.47 23.41 22.70
N ARG A 23 19.59 23.41 23.42
CA ARG A 23 20.04 22.32 24.30
C ARG A 23 18.98 22.15 25.40
N LEU A 24 18.46 20.94 25.57
CA LEU A 24 17.84 20.51 26.82
C LEU A 24 18.41 19.14 27.16
N ASP A 25 19.44 19.19 28.00
CA ASP A 25 19.90 18.07 28.81
C ASP A 25 18.74 17.62 29.70
N GLN A 26 18.30 16.36 29.58
CA GLN A 26 17.70 15.66 30.71
C GLN A 26 18.30 14.27 30.82
N LEU A 27 19.22 14.21 31.79
CA LEU A 27 19.69 13.03 32.49
C LEU A 27 18.50 12.22 33.01
N LEU A 28 18.40 10.97 32.59
CA LEU A 28 17.61 9.97 33.29
C LEU A 28 18.50 8.76 33.58
N THR A 29 19.15 8.87 34.73
CA THR A 29 19.76 7.79 35.48
C THR A 29 18.65 6.82 35.89
N PHE A 30 18.66 5.59 35.38
CA PHE A 30 17.97 4.49 36.05
C PHE A 30 18.95 3.42 36.47
N ALA A 31 18.74 3.05 37.73
CA ALA A 31 19.64 2.31 38.58
C ALA A 31 19.70 0.83 38.21
N ILE A 32 20.88 0.31 38.51
CA ILE A 32 21.30 -1.07 38.54
C ILE A 32 20.41 -1.88 39.48
N GLY A 33 19.82 -2.96 38.96
CA GLY A 33 19.19 -4.02 39.74
C GLY A 33 19.86 -5.35 39.41
N PHE A 34 20.99 -5.64 40.07
CA PHE A 34 21.57 -6.98 40.12
C PHE A 34 20.67 -7.86 41.02
N LEU A 35 20.16 -8.97 40.49
CA LEU A 35 19.69 -10.09 41.30
C LEU A 35 20.54 -11.32 40.99
N THR A 36 21.37 -11.66 41.96
CA THR A 36 22.20 -12.86 42.04
C THR A 36 21.35 -14.09 42.40
N THR A 37 21.52 -15.13 41.58
CA THR A 37 21.60 -16.58 41.90
C THR A 37 20.93 -17.11 43.18
N THR A 38 20.08 -18.13 42.98
CA THR A 38 20.17 -19.37 43.77
C THR A 38 19.74 -20.58 42.93
N TRP A 39 20.68 -21.50 42.71
CA TRP A 39 20.45 -22.89 42.32
C TRP A 39 20.12 -23.71 43.58
N LEU A 40 18.97 -24.38 43.60
CA LEU A 40 18.66 -25.61 44.34
C LEU A 40 17.90 -26.47 43.33
N GLY A 41 18.25 -27.72 43.04
CA GLY A 41 18.47 -28.82 43.97
C GLY A 41 17.39 -29.86 43.66
N MET A 42 17.76 -30.94 42.99
CA MET A 42 16.85 -32.00 42.54
C MET A 42 16.10 -32.66 43.71
N ALA A 43 14.81 -32.92 43.51
CA ALA A 43 14.09 -33.99 44.19
C ALA A 43 13.16 -34.68 43.17
N THR A 44 13.53 -35.90 42.77
CA THR A 44 12.69 -36.79 41.97
C THR A 44 11.67 -37.46 42.87
N ALA A 45 10.42 -36.96 42.86
CA ALA A 45 9.28 -37.65 43.43
C ALA A 45 8.59 -38.48 42.35
N ASN A 46 8.69 -39.81 42.45
CA ASN A 46 7.88 -40.75 41.68
C ASN A 46 6.43 -40.69 42.21
N PHE A 47 5.59 -39.88 41.57
CA PHE A 47 4.14 -39.96 41.73
C PHE A 47 3.56 -40.87 40.65
N SER A 48 3.25 -42.11 41.03
CA SER A 48 2.32 -42.96 40.30
C SER A 48 0.91 -42.44 40.51
N TRP A 49 0.49 -41.48 39.67
CA TRP A 49 -0.92 -41.15 39.52
C TRP A 49 -1.50 -41.94 38.34
N ALA A 50 -2.46 -42.80 38.66
CA ALA A 50 -3.38 -43.35 37.69
C ALA A 50 -4.10 -42.18 37.00
N ALA A 51 -3.99 -42.10 35.68
CA ALA A 51 -4.72 -41.13 34.88
C ALA A 51 -6.23 -41.37 35.07
N PRO A 52 -7.02 -40.42 35.58
CA PRO A 52 -8.45 -40.46 35.36
C PRO A 52 -8.69 -40.29 33.86
N GLU A 53 -9.51 -41.17 33.27
CA GLU A 53 -10.03 -40.99 31.92
C GLU A 53 -10.51 -39.55 31.75
N PRO A 54 -10.07 -38.82 30.71
CA PRO A 54 -10.64 -37.52 30.44
C PRO A 54 -12.12 -37.72 30.09
N PRO A 55 -13.06 -36.98 30.72
CA PRO A 55 -14.41 -36.93 30.18
C PRO A 55 -14.30 -36.41 28.74
N ALA A 56 -14.91 -37.13 27.81
CA ALA A 56 -15.07 -36.70 26.44
C ALA A 56 -15.92 -35.42 26.41
N ILE A 57 -15.28 -34.27 26.58
CA ILE A 57 -15.86 -32.97 26.22
C ILE A 57 -15.76 -32.86 24.70
N THR A 58 -16.61 -33.62 24.03
CA THR A 58 -16.99 -33.41 22.64
C THR A 58 -18.28 -32.60 22.66
N GLN A 59 -18.18 -31.33 23.03
CA GLN A 59 -19.28 -30.38 22.89
C GLN A 59 -18.73 -28.97 22.68
N ASP A 60 -19.03 -28.43 21.49
CA ASP A 60 -19.14 -27.00 21.17
C ASP A 60 -17.89 -26.11 21.17
N LEU A 61 -16.90 -26.48 20.35
CA LEU A 61 -16.06 -25.49 19.65
C LEU A 61 -16.33 -25.49 18.14
N ARG A 62 -17.59 -25.73 17.75
CA ARG A 62 -18.09 -25.67 16.37
C ARG A 62 -19.11 -24.55 16.18
N GLY A 63 -18.89 -23.45 16.91
CA GLY A 63 -19.51 -22.15 16.68
C GLY A 63 -18.45 -21.14 16.26
N LYS A 64 -17.59 -21.47 15.29
CA LYS A 64 -17.04 -20.41 14.43
C LYS A 64 -18.26 -19.89 13.68
N GLN A 65 -18.80 -18.75 14.13
CA GLN A 65 -19.73 -17.97 13.34
C GLN A 65 -19.14 -17.85 11.94
N ASP A 66 -19.73 -18.54 10.98
CA ASP A 66 -19.65 -18.10 9.59
C ASP A 66 -20.24 -16.69 9.62
N ALA A 67 -19.38 -15.69 9.51
CA ALA A 67 -19.82 -14.30 9.48
C ALA A 67 -20.85 -14.19 8.34
N GLU A 68 -22.05 -13.74 8.69
CA GLU A 68 -23.15 -13.71 7.74
C GLU A 68 -22.82 -12.71 6.63
N THR A 69 -22.68 -13.21 5.40
CA THR A 69 -22.39 -12.38 4.24
C THR A 69 -23.49 -11.33 4.07
N PRO A 70 -23.17 -10.02 4.12
CA PRO A 70 -24.18 -8.98 3.97
C PRO A 70 -24.82 -9.04 2.58
N SER A 71 -26.15 -9.02 2.55
CA SER A 71 -26.89 -8.86 1.31
C SER A 71 -26.64 -7.45 0.72
N PRO A 72 -26.54 -7.31 -0.61
CA PRO A 72 -26.40 -5.99 -1.24
C PRO A 72 -27.58 -5.08 -0.86
N PRO A 73 -27.32 -3.81 -0.52
CA PRO A 73 -28.38 -2.83 -0.31
C PRO A 73 -29.10 -2.52 -1.63
N PRO A 74 -30.30 -1.93 -1.60
CA PRO A 74 -30.96 -1.47 -2.81
C PRO A 74 -30.16 -0.35 -3.48
N LEU A 75 -30.20 -0.31 -4.82
CA LEU A 75 -29.63 0.79 -5.59
C LEU A 75 -30.34 2.12 -5.29
N PRO A 76 -29.65 3.27 -5.42
CA PRO A 76 -30.28 4.59 -5.31
C PRO A 76 -31.46 4.74 -6.28
N THR A 77 -32.55 5.36 -5.83
CA THR A 77 -33.78 5.54 -6.64
C THR A 77 -33.57 6.48 -7.83
N SER A 78 -32.62 7.41 -7.72
CA SER A 78 -32.23 8.34 -8.78
C SER A 78 -30.71 8.32 -8.89
N LEU A 79 -30.22 7.87 -10.04
CA LEU A 79 -28.80 7.86 -10.34
C LEU A 79 -28.54 8.78 -11.53
N PRO A 80 -27.55 9.69 -11.45
CA PRO A 80 -27.13 10.46 -12.62
C PRO A 80 -26.53 9.56 -13.70
N ASP A 81 -26.41 10.10 -14.91
CA ASP A 81 -25.71 9.42 -15.99
C ASP A 81 -24.25 9.11 -15.59
N PRO A 82 -23.68 7.96 -16.01
CA PRO A 82 -22.31 7.61 -15.68
C PRO A 82 -21.30 8.63 -16.19
N ILE A 83 -20.33 8.99 -15.35
CA ILE A 83 -19.27 9.95 -15.68
C ILE A 83 -17.88 9.31 -15.58
N ILE A 84 -16.94 9.87 -16.35
CA ILE A 84 -15.51 9.59 -16.16
C ILE A 84 -14.99 10.56 -15.10
N PRO A 85 -14.36 10.08 -14.00
CA PRO A 85 -13.81 10.96 -12.97
C PRO A 85 -12.77 11.93 -13.52
N GLU A 86 -12.71 13.13 -12.93
CA GLU A 86 -11.73 14.15 -13.31
C GLU A 86 -10.40 13.94 -12.58
N ALA A 87 -9.34 13.65 -13.34
CA ALA A 87 -8.02 13.36 -12.77
C ALA A 87 -7.43 14.51 -11.94
N THR A 88 -7.83 15.76 -12.19
CA THR A 88 -7.37 16.95 -11.46
C THR A 88 -7.78 16.96 -9.99
N GLY A 89 -8.88 16.29 -9.62
CA GLY A 89 -9.31 16.15 -8.23
C GLY A 89 -8.81 14.88 -7.55
N ILE A 90 -7.94 14.10 -8.21
CA ILE A 90 -7.36 12.88 -7.63
C ILE A 90 -5.98 13.22 -7.07
N ILE A 91 -5.76 12.87 -5.80
CA ILE A 91 -4.55 13.20 -5.03
C ILE A 91 -3.94 11.94 -4.44
N GLY A 92 -2.66 12.01 -4.08
CA GLY A 92 -1.92 10.87 -3.50
C GLY A 92 -1.34 9.88 -4.53
N LEU A 93 -1.26 10.27 -5.81
CA LEU A 93 -0.89 9.38 -6.92
C LEU A 93 0.46 8.68 -6.73
N ALA A 94 1.47 9.39 -6.27
CA ALA A 94 2.78 8.83 -5.93
C ALA A 94 3.01 8.97 -4.42
N PRO A 95 3.03 7.85 -3.66
CA PRO A 95 3.16 7.91 -2.21
C PRO A 95 4.53 8.44 -1.78
N ALA A 96 4.57 9.48 -0.94
CA ALA A 96 5.79 10.01 -0.35
C ALA A 96 6.41 8.97 0.60
N SER A 97 7.70 9.10 0.92
CA SER A 97 8.45 8.00 1.57
C SER A 97 7.97 7.47 2.93
N ASN A 98 7.07 8.18 3.59
CA ASN A 98 6.52 7.87 4.90
C ASN A 98 5.00 7.78 4.89
N ASP A 99 4.36 7.89 3.72
CA ASP A 99 2.91 7.75 3.63
C ASP A 99 2.53 6.30 3.92
N ASP A 100 1.55 6.13 4.80
CA ASP A 100 0.90 4.85 4.99
C ASP A 100 -0.09 4.62 3.84
N VAL A 101 0.21 3.61 3.02
CA VAL A 101 -0.59 3.21 1.86
C VAL A 101 -1.43 1.97 2.17
N GLY A 102 -1.55 1.59 3.44
CA GLY A 102 -2.30 0.43 3.88
C GLY A 102 -1.67 -0.90 3.49
N VAL A 103 -2.52 -1.93 3.42
CA VAL A 103 -2.14 -3.33 3.18
C VAL A 103 -2.28 -3.76 1.72
N GLY A 104 -2.95 -2.95 0.90
CA GLY A 104 -3.21 -3.27 -0.50
C GLY A 104 -4.01 -2.18 -1.20
N HIS A 105 -4.73 -2.58 -2.24
CA HIS A 105 -5.61 -1.69 -2.97
C HIS A 105 -6.87 -2.37 -3.51
N LEU A 106 -7.90 -1.55 -3.71
CA LEU A 106 -9.09 -1.90 -4.44
C LEU A 106 -8.90 -1.45 -5.90
N ARG A 107 -8.98 -2.40 -6.81
CA ARG A 107 -8.73 -2.22 -8.24
C ARG A 107 -9.74 -3.01 -9.09
N PRO A 108 -9.91 -2.67 -10.37
CA PRO A 108 -10.63 -3.53 -11.30
C PRO A 108 -9.84 -4.80 -11.66
N VAL A 109 -10.58 -5.87 -11.93
CA VAL A 109 -10.07 -7.16 -12.43
C VAL A 109 -9.88 -7.08 -13.95
N ASN A 110 -8.87 -7.79 -14.49
CA ASN A 110 -8.64 -7.95 -15.93
C ASN A 110 -8.57 -6.63 -16.73
N LEU A 111 -7.53 -5.85 -16.45
CA LEU A 111 -7.18 -4.67 -17.24
C LEU A 111 -6.48 -5.09 -18.54
N SER A 112 -7.22 -5.73 -19.44
CA SER A 112 -6.68 -6.07 -20.76
C SER A 112 -6.39 -4.81 -21.56
N THR A 113 -5.22 -4.79 -22.21
CA THR A 113 -4.65 -3.68 -22.99
C THR A 113 -5.53 -3.19 -24.14
N ASP A 114 -6.56 -3.94 -24.55
CA ASP A 114 -7.47 -3.56 -25.63
C ASP A 114 -8.49 -2.48 -25.21
N ALA A 115 -8.64 -2.23 -23.91
CA ALA A 115 -9.47 -1.16 -23.34
C ALA A 115 -8.66 0.12 -22.97
N ALA A 116 -7.47 0.29 -23.57
CA ALA A 116 -6.44 1.28 -23.20
C ALA A 116 -6.91 2.75 -23.10
N GLY A 117 -8.04 3.12 -23.69
CA GLY A 117 -8.60 4.47 -23.55
C GLY A 117 -9.53 4.65 -22.34
N ALA A 118 -10.35 3.64 -22.02
CA ALA A 118 -11.44 3.76 -21.04
C ALA A 118 -11.00 3.46 -19.60
N LEU A 119 -9.95 2.67 -19.42
CA LEU A 119 -9.50 2.20 -18.09
C LEU A 119 -8.23 2.89 -17.59
N SER A 120 -7.69 3.87 -18.34
CA SER A 120 -6.54 4.67 -17.87
C SER A 120 -6.93 5.58 -16.69
N GLY A 121 -5.99 5.82 -15.77
CA GLY A 121 -6.25 6.61 -14.57
C GLY A 121 -7.39 6.04 -13.72
N ALA A 122 -8.43 6.83 -13.49
CA ALA A 122 -9.62 6.44 -12.71
C ALA A 122 -10.87 6.15 -13.56
N GLY A 123 -10.73 6.00 -14.88
CA GLY A 123 -11.86 5.83 -15.80
C GLY A 123 -12.75 4.62 -15.48
N TRP A 124 -12.16 3.57 -14.90
CA TRP A 124 -12.87 2.36 -14.46
C TRP A 124 -13.99 2.62 -13.44
N LEU A 125 -13.92 3.71 -12.66
CA LEU A 125 -14.97 4.06 -11.68
C LEU A 125 -16.33 4.34 -12.33
N ARG A 126 -16.36 4.65 -13.63
CA ARG A 126 -17.60 4.82 -14.41
C ARG A 126 -18.45 3.55 -14.45
N ASP A 127 -17.86 2.39 -14.26
CA ASP A 127 -18.51 1.09 -14.42
C ASP A 127 -18.61 0.33 -13.08
N VAL A 128 -18.32 1.01 -11.97
CA VAL A 128 -18.36 0.45 -10.61
C VAL A 128 -19.76 0.58 -10.02
N ALA A 129 -20.15 -0.39 -9.20
CA ALA A 129 -21.18 -0.23 -8.19
C ALA A 129 -20.68 -0.91 -6.90
N LEU A 130 -20.34 -0.11 -5.90
CA LEU A 130 -19.82 -0.59 -4.62
C LEU A 130 -20.54 0.11 -3.46
N PRO A 131 -21.31 -0.63 -2.65
CA PRO A 131 -21.91 -0.08 -1.44
C PRO A 131 -20.82 0.15 -0.39
N ILE A 132 -20.92 1.26 0.34
CA ILE A 132 -19.96 1.67 1.34
C ILE A 132 -20.62 1.96 2.69
N TYR A 133 -19.90 1.62 3.75
CA TYR A 133 -20.39 1.56 5.12
C TYR A 133 -19.46 2.34 6.06
N PRO A 134 -19.99 2.99 7.11
CA PRO A 134 -19.15 3.60 8.15
C PRO A 134 -18.41 2.56 8.98
N SER A 135 -19.02 1.39 9.16
CA SER A 135 -18.48 0.22 9.86
C SER A 135 -19.16 -1.07 9.38
N PRO A 136 -18.55 -2.26 9.58
CA PRO A 136 -19.13 -3.55 9.18
C PRO A 136 -20.53 -3.84 9.74
N ASP A 137 -20.80 -3.41 10.97
CA ASP A 137 -22.06 -3.69 11.67
C ASP A 137 -23.09 -2.56 11.54
N SER A 138 -22.79 -1.53 10.76
CA SER A 138 -23.67 -0.37 10.58
C SER A 138 -24.53 -0.48 9.33
N THR A 139 -25.58 0.34 9.28
CA THR A 139 -26.34 0.54 8.05
C THR A 139 -25.44 1.09 6.94
N HIS A 140 -25.69 0.62 5.73
CA HIS A 140 -25.14 1.18 4.50
C HIS A 140 -25.24 2.71 4.49
N TRP A 141 -24.16 3.41 4.13
CA TRP A 141 -24.11 4.88 4.11
C TRP A 141 -24.29 5.48 2.73
N GLY A 142 -23.84 4.79 1.67
CA GLY A 142 -23.92 5.30 0.32
C GLY A 142 -23.20 4.42 -0.68
N TRP A 143 -23.24 4.80 -1.95
CA TRP A 143 -22.62 4.04 -3.03
C TRP A 143 -21.44 4.80 -3.64
N LEU A 144 -20.37 4.10 -3.98
CA LEU A 144 -19.49 4.48 -5.07
C LEU A 144 -20.04 3.82 -6.33
N ILE A 145 -20.64 4.60 -7.22
CA ILE A 145 -21.33 4.05 -8.38
C ILE A 145 -21.24 4.97 -9.59
N ASN A 146 -20.90 4.40 -10.75
CA ASN A 146 -20.89 5.08 -12.03
C ASN A 146 -20.09 6.41 -12.10
N GLY A 147 -18.99 6.50 -11.37
CA GLY A 147 -18.17 7.70 -11.25
C GLY A 147 -18.68 8.72 -10.22
N TRP A 148 -19.69 8.36 -9.43
CA TRP A 148 -20.30 9.18 -8.39
C TRP A 148 -20.08 8.60 -7.00
N LEU A 149 -20.00 9.47 -6.01
CA LEU A 149 -20.31 9.14 -4.62
C LEU A 149 -21.75 9.57 -4.34
N VAL A 150 -22.59 8.61 -3.94
CA VAL A 150 -24.02 8.82 -3.68
C VAL A 150 -24.31 8.48 -2.22
N PRO A 151 -24.22 9.43 -1.28
CA PRO A 151 -24.63 9.22 0.09
C PRO A 151 -26.15 9.02 0.17
N ASN A 152 -26.62 8.24 1.14
CA ASN A 152 -28.05 8.13 1.39
C ASN A 152 -28.61 9.51 1.78
N ASP A 153 -29.77 9.85 1.23
CA ASP A 153 -30.51 11.08 1.53
C ASP A 153 -29.73 12.39 1.23
N ALA A 154 -28.74 12.35 0.34
CA ALA A 154 -27.96 13.52 -0.09
C ALA A 154 -27.76 13.55 -1.60
N ASP A 155 -27.31 14.71 -2.11
CA ASP A 155 -27.01 14.88 -3.52
C ASP A 155 -25.77 14.08 -3.94
N PRO A 156 -25.77 13.45 -5.14
CA PRO A 156 -24.59 12.82 -5.72
C PRO A 156 -23.42 13.79 -5.90
N LEU A 157 -22.21 13.32 -5.62
CA LEU A 157 -20.95 14.05 -5.80
C LEU A 157 -20.12 13.40 -6.90
N ALA A 158 -19.77 14.15 -7.95
CA ALA A 158 -18.90 13.65 -9.00
C ALA A 158 -17.46 13.49 -8.50
N ILE A 159 -16.89 12.31 -8.70
CA ILE A 159 -15.53 11.98 -8.27
C ILE A 159 -14.52 12.82 -9.05
N GLY A 160 -13.66 13.54 -8.34
CA GLY A 160 -12.60 14.38 -8.90
C GLY A 160 -13.06 15.77 -9.38
N ARG A 161 -14.37 16.01 -9.48
CA ARG A 161 -14.94 17.32 -9.83
C ARG A 161 -15.55 18.03 -8.64
N ASP A 162 -16.49 17.37 -7.96
CA ASP A 162 -17.25 17.94 -6.84
C ASP A 162 -16.60 17.58 -5.49
N ALA A 163 -15.80 16.50 -5.47
CA ALA A 163 -15.03 16.06 -4.30
C ALA A 163 -13.66 15.52 -4.71
N ALA A 164 -12.65 15.80 -3.87
CA ALA A 164 -11.30 15.30 -4.06
C ALA A 164 -11.16 13.87 -3.51
N PHE A 165 -10.51 12.99 -4.27
CA PHE A 165 -10.35 11.58 -3.92
C PHE A 165 -8.89 11.20 -3.75
N SER A 166 -8.61 10.33 -2.77
CA SER A 166 -7.28 9.80 -2.48
C SER A 166 -7.10 8.48 -3.22
N MET A 167 -6.18 8.42 -4.18
CA MET A 167 -5.87 7.22 -4.94
C MET A 167 -4.37 7.13 -5.18
N VAL A 168 -3.87 5.91 -5.31
CA VAL A 168 -2.47 5.64 -5.62
C VAL A 168 -2.32 5.09 -7.03
N GLN A 169 -1.28 5.52 -7.73
CA GLN A 169 -0.91 5.06 -9.05
C GLN A 169 -0.04 3.81 -8.92
N THR A 170 -0.41 2.76 -9.64
CA THR A 170 0.37 1.53 -9.79
C THR A 170 0.95 1.41 -11.20
N GLU A 171 1.70 0.33 -11.46
CA GLU A 171 2.48 0.11 -12.70
C GLU A 171 1.68 0.36 -13.99
N GLN A 172 0.38 0.04 -14.01
CA GLN A 172 -0.47 0.18 -15.20
C GLN A 172 -0.99 1.60 -15.46
N GLN A 173 -0.46 2.62 -14.76
CA GLN A 173 -0.96 4.00 -14.77
C GLN A 173 -2.44 4.11 -14.35
N ILE A 174 -2.89 3.17 -13.52
CA ILE A 174 -4.26 3.11 -13.01
C ILE A 174 -4.25 3.65 -11.59
N TYR A 175 -5.25 4.46 -11.29
CA TYR A 175 -5.48 5.00 -9.96
C TYR A 175 -6.38 4.02 -9.21
N THR A 176 -5.92 3.61 -8.04
CA THR A 176 -6.59 2.59 -7.20
C THR A 176 -6.77 3.12 -5.79
N PHE A 177 -7.79 2.63 -5.07
CA PHE A 177 -8.02 3.08 -3.69
C PHE A 177 -7.12 2.29 -2.73
N PRO A 178 -6.34 2.96 -1.86
CA PRO A 178 -5.59 2.28 -0.80
C PRO A 178 -6.53 1.53 0.14
N VAL A 179 -6.27 0.25 0.35
CA VAL A 179 -6.96 -0.59 1.33
C VAL A 179 -6.14 -0.58 2.60
N LEU A 180 -6.74 -0.04 3.66
CA LEU A 180 -6.11 0.17 4.96
C LEU A 180 -6.15 -1.10 5.82
N GLU A 181 -7.19 -1.93 5.66
CA GLU A 181 -7.43 -3.11 6.48
C GLU A 181 -8.24 -4.15 5.70
N ILE A 182 -7.93 -5.43 5.89
CA ILE A 182 -8.70 -6.56 5.36
C ILE A 182 -8.98 -7.51 6.53
N ARG A 183 -10.25 -7.84 6.76
CA ARG A 183 -10.69 -8.78 7.79
C ARG A 183 -10.95 -10.17 7.19
N PRO A 184 -10.79 -11.26 7.97
CA PRO A 184 -11.05 -12.62 7.51
C PRO A 184 -12.51 -12.90 7.13
N ASP A 185 -13.44 -12.07 7.59
CA ASP A 185 -14.86 -12.18 7.30
C ASP A 185 -15.29 -11.51 5.99
N GLY A 186 -14.34 -10.97 5.21
CA GLY A 186 -14.61 -10.36 3.89
C GLY A 186 -14.83 -8.85 3.95
N TRP A 187 -14.87 -8.24 5.14
CA TRP A 187 -14.88 -6.79 5.26
C TRP A 187 -13.50 -6.20 5.02
N PHE A 188 -13.44 -5.11 4.26
CA PHE A 188 -12.22 -4.35 4.08
C PHE A 188 -12.50 -2.85 4.21
N ARG A 189 -11.50 -2.12 4.72
CA ARG A 189 -11.56 -0.68 4.87
C ARG A 189 -10.62 -0.04 3.87
N PHE A 190 -11.11 0.92 3.10
CA PHE A 190 -10.31 1.63 2.10
C PHE A 190 -10.45 3.13 2.25
N GLN A 191 -9.40 3.86 1.88
CA GLN A 191 -9.40 5.31 1.84
C GLN A 191 -9.91 5.77 0.48
N TYR A 192 -10.88 6.67 0.48
CA TYR A 192 -11.44 7.25 -0.76
C TYR A 192 -11.25 8.76 -0.82
N THR A 193 -11.05 9.46 0.30
CA THR A 193 -10.60 10.87 0.35
C THR A 193 -9.47 11.02 1.37
N PRO A 194 -8.73 12.15 1.42
CA PRO A 194 -7.62 12.31 2.39
C PRO A 194 -8.02 12.10 3.85
N ALA A 195 -9.24 12.50 4.20
CA ALA A 195 -9.77 12.38 5.56
C ALA A 195 -10.83 11.27 5.70
N GLY A 196 -11.25 10.67 4.59
CA GLY A 196 -12.39 9.75 4.53
C GLY A 196 -11.98 8.33 4.17
N ALA A 197 -12.43 7.39 4.98
CA ALA A 197 -12.33 5.96 4.72
C ALA A 197 -13.71 5.32 4.90
N ALA A 198 -13.97 4.25 4.16
CA ALA A 198 -15.20 3.49 4.28
C ALA A 198 -14.90 2.00 4.29
N TRP A 199 -15.87 1.24 4.80
CA TRP A 199 -15.90 -0.20 4.74
C TRP A 199 -16.70 -0.66 3.53
N ALA A 200 -16.28 -1.76 2.92
CA ALA A 200 -17.05 -2.51 1.94
C ALA A 200 -16.81 -4.01 2.15
N HIS A 201 -17.67 -4.83 1.55
CA HIS A 201 -17.59 -6.29 1.69
C HIS A 201 -17.21 -6.94 0.35
N THR A 202 -16.37 -7.97 0.38
CA THR A 202 -15.87 -8.65 -0.83
C THR A 202 -16.99 -9.27 -1.67
N SER A 203 -18.11 -9.68 -1.07
CA SER A 203 -19.29 -10.18 -1.80
C SER A 203 -19.97 -9.14 -2.70
N HIS A 204 -19.62 -7.85 -2.57
CA HIS A 204 -20.19 -6.76 -3.36
C HIS A 204 -19.30 -6.31 -4.52
N LEU A 205 -18.12 -6.92 -4.69
CA LEU A 205 -17.12 -6.50 -5.68
C LEU A 205 -17.53 -6.76 -7.14
N GLU A 206 -18.57 -7.57 -7.37
CA GLU A 206 -19.08 -7.93 -8.70
C GLU A 206 -20.41 -7.26 -9.05
N LEU A 207 -20.89 -6.29 -8.24
CA LEU A 207 -22.17 -5.62 -8.50
C LEU A 207 -22.12 -4.63 -9.67
N GLY A 208 -20.93 -4.14 -10.02
CA GLY A 208 -20.70 -3.23 -11.14
C GLY A 208 -20.62 -3.94 -12.50
N ALA A 209 -20.53 -3.16 -13.57
CA ALA A 209 -20.24 -3.68 -14.91
C ALA A 209 -18.77 -4.12 -15.04
N ILE A 210 -17.87 -3.55 -14.23
CA ILE A 210 -16.51 -4.04 -14.05
C ILE A 210 -16.34 -4.73 -12.69
N PRO A 211 -15.89 -6.00 -12.66
CA PRO A 211 -15.59 -6.67 -11.39
C PRO A 211 -14.37 -6.03 -10.72
N LEU A 212 -14.43 -5.92 -9.40
CA LEU A 212 -13.36 -5.41 -8.56
C LEU A 212 -12.67 -6.53 -7.79
N THR A 213 -11.45 -6.26 -7.34
CA THR A 213 -10.71 -7.11 -6.43
C THR A 213 -9.96 -6.27 -5.41
N VAL A 214 -9.74 -6.87 -4.24
CA VAL A 214 -8.83 -6.35 -3.22
C VAL A 214 -7.53 -7.14 -3.34
N GLU A 215 -6.48 -6.47 -3.80
CA GLU A 215 -5.16 -7.08 -3.98
C GLU A 215 -4.20 -6.53 -2.93
N THR A 216 -3.37 -7.40 -2.34
CA THR A 216 -2.37 -6.99 -1.33
C THR A 216 -1.13 -6.42 -2.00
N TRP A 217 -0.42 -5.53 -1.29
CA TRP A 217 0.84 -5.00 -1.82
C TRP A 217 1.89 -6.09 -2.05
N GLU A 218 1.89 -7.14 -1.23
CA GLU A 218 2.70 -8.34 -1.44
C GLU A 218 2.47 -8.95 -2.82
N SER A 219 1.21 -9.26 -3.16
CA SER A 219 0.84 -9.85 -4.44
C SER A 219 1.27 -8.94 -5.59
N SER A 220 0.94 -7.65 -5.51
CA SER A 220 1.25 -6.71 -6.59
C SER A 220 2.75 -6.51 -6.78
N MET A 221 3.53 -6.47 -5.71
CA MET A 221 4.99 -6.29 -5.79
C MET A 221 5.69 -7.51 -6.35
N GLN A 222 5.14 -8.72 -6.13
CA GLN A 222 5.68 -9.95 -6.70
C GLN A 222 5.51 -9.98 -8.22
N ASP A 223 4.37 -9.49 -8.71
CA ASP A 223 4.03 -9.47 -10.14
C ASP A 223 4.57 -8.24 -10.88
N ALA A 224 5.09 -7.25 -10.15
CA ALA A 224 5.60 -6.02 -10.74
C ALA A 224 6.84 -6.28 -11.61
N SER A 225 6.88 -5.67 -12.79
CA SER A 225 8.04 -5.79 -13.69
C SER A 225 9.24 -4.97 -13.17
N ARG A 226 8.96 -3.86 -12.48
CA ARG A 226 9.97 -2.98 -11.91
C ARG A 226 9.45 -2.22 -10.69
N VAL A 227 10.33 -2.09 -9.70
CA VAL A 227 10.09 -1.28 -8.50
C VAL A 227 11.18 -0.23 -8.31
N GLU A 228 10.88 0.79 -7.52
CA GLU A 228 11.79 1.87 -7.15
C GLU A 228 11.70 2.13 -5.64
N PHE A 229 12.78 2.62 -5.02
CA PHE A 229 12.72 3.02 -3.62
C PHE A 229 11.94 4.34 -3.46
N ARG A 230 11.01 4.38 -2.51
CA ARG A 230 10.23 5.60 -2.18
C ARG A 230 11.09 6.73 -1.60
N ARG A 231 12.32 6.42 -1.16
CA ARG A 231 13.34 7.41 -0.74
C ARG A 231 14.41 7.54 -1.82
N PRO A 232 14.16 8.33 -2.88
CA PRO A 232 15.19 8.59 -3.88
C PRO A 232 16.40 9.27 -3.23
N GLY A 233 17.60 8.88 -3.65
CA GLY A 233 18.86 9.48 -3.18
C GLY A 233 19.55 8.77 -2.01
N LEU A 234 18.93 7.77 -1.39
CA LEU A 234 19.61 6.91 -0.40
C LEU A 234 19.75 5.49 -0.94
N ALA A 235 21.01 5.06 -1.11
CA ALA A 235 21.29 3.68 -1.48
C ALA A 235 20.79 2.73 -0.38
N GLN A 236 20.10 1.66 -0.77
CA GLN A 236 19.56 0.68 0.16
C GLN A 236 20.45 -0.56 0.24
N PRO A 237 20.58 -1.19 1.42
CA PRO A 237 21.36 -2.41 1.56
C PRO A 237 20.65 -3.59 0.88
N MET A 238 21.34 -4.25 -0.04
CA MET A 238 20.99 -5.55 -0.57
C MET A 238 21.85 -6.63 0.11
N ARG A 239 21.22 -7.69 0.60
CA ARG A 239 21.83 -8.72 1.43
C ARG A 239 21.75 -10.10 0.78
N LEU A 240 22.63 -11.00 1.19
CA LEU A 240 22.66 -12.38 0.67
C LEU A 240 21.49 -13.26 1.14
N ALA A 241 20.78 -12.86 2.20
CA ALA A 241 19.65 -13.59 2.78
C ALA A 241 18.60 -12.62 3.36
N PRO A 242 17.33 -13.03 3.54
CA PRO A 242 16.23 -12.19 4.01
C PRO A 242 16.30 -11.95 5.53
N SER A 243 17.38 -11.32 5.99
CA SER A 243 17.60 -11.01 7.40
C SER A 243 18.42 -9.74 7.58
N GLY A 244 18.12 -8.97 8.63
CA GLY A 244 18.84 -7.74 8.97
C GLY A 244 20.30 -7.98 9.34
N THR A 245 20.64 -9.20 9.74
CA THR A 245 22.01 -9.61 10.13
C THR A 245 22.77 -10.32 9.00
N ALA A 246 22.12 -10.63 7.87
CA ALA A 246 22.77 -11.28 6.74
C ALA A 246 23.87 -10.39 6.15
N PRO A 247 24.96 -10.96 5.59
CA PRO A 247 26.03 -10.17 4.99
C PRO A 247 25.50 -9.22 3.91
N LEU A 248 26.06 -8.01 3.89
CA LEU A 248 25.82 -7.03 2.84
C LEU A 248 26.44 -7.53 1.54
N GLN A 249 25.65 -7.56 0.47
CA GLN A 249 26.10 -7.92 -0.87
C GLN A 249 26.43 -6.68 -1.70
N ALA A 250 25.53 -5.69 -1.68
CA ALA A 250 25.71 -4.44 -2.41
C ALA A 250 24.88 -3.32 -1.77
N LEU A 251 25.19 -2.08 -2.15
CA LEU A 251 24.30 -0.94 -1.97
C LEU A 251 23.60 -0.66 -3.30
N VAL A 252 22.28 -0.59 -3.28
CA VAL A 252 21.45 -0.37 -4.48
C VAL A 252 21.06 1.09 -4.52
N GLY A 253 21.59 1.82 -5.50
CA GLY A 253 21.30 3.24 -5.70
C GLY A 253 19.93 3.47 -6.35
N SER A 254 19.46 4.73 -6.35
CA SER A 254 18.22 5.12 -7.05
C SER A 254 18.30 4.98 -8.57
N ASN A 255 19.51 4.98 -9.14
CA ASN A 255 19.75 4.82 -10.58
C ASN A 255 19.94 3.33 -10.95
N SER A 256 19.08 2.47 -10.41
CA SER A 256 19.13 1.02 -10.65
C SER A 256 17.84 0.56 -11.30
N ILE A 257 17.93 -0.48 -12.12
CA ILE A 257 16.76 -1.25 -12.53
C ILE A 257 16.59 -2.35 -11.49
N ILE A 258 15.48 -2.33 -10.76
CA ILE A 258 15.19 -3.28 -9.67
C ILE A 258 13.99 -4.10 -10.12
N GLN A 259 14.23 -5.37 -10.43
CA GLN A 259 13.22 -6.33 -10.82
C GLN A 259 12.90 -7.24 -9.62
N PRO A 260 11.65 -7.26 -9.12
CA PRO A 260 11.19 -8.25 -8.15
C PRO A 260 11.35 -9.68 -8.67
N LEU A 261 11.75 -10.60 -7.80
CA LEU A 261 11.87 -12.03 -8.11
C LEU A 261 11.04 -12.91 -7.17
N ASP A 262 11.07 -12.61 -5.88
CA ASP A 262 10.42 -13.43 -4.85
C ASP A 262 10.21 -12.64 -3.55
N LEU A 263 9.28 -13.05 -2.70
CA LEU A 263 8.95 -12.41 -1.43
C LEU A 263 9.06 -13.39 -0.26
N GLU A 264 9.75 -12.94 0.81
CA GLU A 264 9.81 -13.65 2.09
C GLU A 264 9.61 -12.67 3.24
N GLY A 265 8.37 -12.59 3.75
CA GLY A 265 8.00 -11.66 4.82
C GLY A 265 8.24 -10.20 4.40
N ASP A 266 9.11 -9.50 5.13
CA ASP A 266 9.44 -8.09 4.87
C ASP A 266 10.63 -7.92 3.88
N TRP A 267 11.07 -9.02 3.25
CA TRP A 267 12.19 -9.05 2.29
C TRP A 267 11.73 -9.39 0.88
N LEU A 268 12.21 -8.60 -0.08
CA LEU A 268 12.00 -8.83 -1.50
C LEU A 268 13.33 -9.25 -2.10
N ARG A 269 13.35 -10.44 -2.71
CA ARG A 269 14.44 -10.84 -3.57
C ARG A 269 14.32 -10.08 -4.87
N VAL A 270 15.42 -9.46 -5.27
CA VAL A 270 15.47 -8.60 -6.46
C VAL A 270 16.64 -8.99 -7.34
N ARG A 271 16.46 -8.80 -8.64
CA ARG A 271 17.55 -8.67 -9.62
C ARG A 271 17.80 -7.19 -9.85
N VAL A 272 19.04 -6.76 -9.64
CA VAL A 272 19.45 -5.36 -9.74
C VAL A 272 20.47 -5.22 -10.87
N THR A 273 20.18 -4.32 -11.80
CA THR A 273 21.13 -3.85 -12.81
C THR A 273 21.59 -2.44 -12.48
N GLN A 274 22.88 -2.25 -12.24
CA GLN A 274 23.46 -0.93 -11.91
C GLN A 274 24.90 -0.74 -12.44
N PRO A 275 25.29 0.49 -12.83
CA PRO A 275 24.44 1.68 -12.92
C PRO A 275 23.53 1.66 -14.15
N ALA A 276 22.36 2.31 -14.05
CA ALA A 276 21.40 2.48 -15.14
C ALA A 276 20.90 3.93 -15.21
N GLN A 277 20.38 4.33 -16.37
CA GLN A 277 19.66 5.58 -16.56
C GLN A 277 18.24 5.28 -17.03
N GLY A 278 17.26 5.44 -16.14
CA GLY A 278 15.90 4.96 -16.37
C GLY A 278 15.92 3.46 -16.63
N CYS A 279 15.51 3.06 -17.83
CA CYS A 279 15.46 1.67 -18.28
C CYS A 279 16.71 1.17 -18.99
N THR A 280 17.73 2.00 -19.14
CA THR A 280 18.91 1.67 -19.94
C THR A 280 20.11 1.38 -19.04
N PRO A 281 20.63 0.14 -19.03
CA PRO A 281 21.91 -0.16 -18.39
C PRO A 281 23.04 0.68 -19.01
N LEU A 282 23.91 1.25 -18.19
CA LEU A 282 25.06 2.02 -18.68
C LEU A 282 26.26 1.09 -18.97
N PRO A 283 27.25 1.53 -19.78
CA PRO A 283 28.47 0.77 -20.01
C PRO A 283 29.17 0.40 -18.68
N GLY A 284 29.56 -0.87 -18.56
CA GLY A 284 30.15 -1.40 -17.32
C GLY A 284 29.14 -1.72 -16.22
N SER A 285 27.83 -1.71 -16.53
CA SER A 285 26.81 -2.19 -15.62
C SER A 285 27.00 -3.67 -15.26
N SER A 286 26.58 -3.99 -14.05
CA SER A 286 26.59 -5.34 -13.51
C SER A 286 25.19 -5.73 -13.07
N ILE A 287 24.90 -7.03 -13.16
CA ILE A 287 23.67 -7.63 -12.68
C ILE A 287 24.00 -8.44 -11.42
N SER A 288 23.22 -8.23 -10.38
CA SER A 288 23.34 -8.96 -9.12
C SER A 288 21.97 -9.26 -8.55
N GLU A 289 21.83 -10.40 -7.87
CA GLU A 289 20.60 -10.78 -7.19
C GLU A 289 20.83 -10.83 -5.68
N GLY A 290 19.86 -10.35 -4.91
CA GLY A 290 19.91 -10.38 -3.46
C GLY A 290 18.60 -9.93 -2.84
N TRP A 291 18.60 -9.73 -1.53
CA TRP A 291 17.41 -9.39 -0.75
C TRP A 291 17.46 -7.94 -0.29
N VAL A 292 16.42 -7.17 -0.62
CA VAL A 292 16.21 -5.82 -0.11
C VAL A 292 15.01 -5.82 0.83
N ARG A 293 15.03 -4.92 1.80
CA ARG A 293 13.88 -4.74 2.68
C ARG A 293 12.82 -3.93 1.95
N TRP A 294 11.68 -4.53 1.66
CA TRP A 294 10.60 -3.85 0.92
C TRP A 294 9.59 -3.17 1.83
N ARG A 295 9.60 -3.50 3.13
CA ARG A 295 8.69 -3.00 4.13
C ARG A 295 9.42 -2.69 5.44
N SER A 296 9.10 -1.57 6.06
CA SER A 296 9.64 -1.17 7.37
C SER A 296 9.09 -2.02 8.52
N ASP A 297 9.67 -1.90 9.72
CA ASP A 297 9.16 -2.54 10.94
C ASP A 297 7.70 -2.12 11.25
N ALA A 298 7.33 -0.89 10.89
CA ALA A 298 5.97 -0.36 11.02
C ALA A 298 5.02 -0.80 9.88
N LYS A 299 5.43 -1.79 9.08
CA LYS A 299 4.68 -2.34 7.95
C LYS A 299 4.41 -1.39 6.77
N ILE A 300 5.06 -0.23 6.75
CA ILE A 300 5.00 0.73 5.63
C ILE A 300 5.89 0.25 4.47
N PRO A 301 5.40 0.18 3.21
CA PRO A 301 6.21 -0.11 2.03
C PRO A 301 7.36 0.90 1.83
N LEU A 302 8.56 0.41 1.53
CA LEU A 302 9.76 1.19 1.24
C LEU A 302 10.05 1.27 -0.25
N ILE A 303 9.46 0.37 -1.02
CA ILE A 303 9.50 0.34 -2.48
C ILE A 303 8.12 0.70 -3.03
N TRP A 304 8.08 1.16 -4.27
CA TRP A 304 6.88 1.43 -5.02
C TRP A 304 7.02 1.01 -6.48
N PHE A 305 5.90 0.95 -7.19
CA PHE A 305 5.88 0.70 -8.62
C PHE A 305 6.60 1.82 -9.37
N SER A 306 7.39 1.44 -10.37
CA SER A 306 7.99 2.41 -11.28
C SER A 306 6.89 3.10 -12.09
N SER A 307 6.99 4.42 -12.28
CA SER A 307 6.12 5.16 -13.21
C SER A 307 6.55 5.00 -14.68
N THR A 308 7.68 4.34 -14.91
CA THR A 308 8.29 4.12 -16.23
C THR A 308 8.41 2.63 -16.50
N ASP A 309 7.73 2.14 -17.53
CA ASP A 309 7.87 0.75 -17.96
C ASP A 309 9.18 0.58 -18.71
N CYS A 310 10.00 -0.34 -18.22
CA CYS A 310 11.15 -0.83 -18.96
C CYS A 310 10.66 -2.01 -19.79
N GLN A 311 10.31 -1.74 -21.06
CA GLN A 311 10.06 -2.81 -22.02
C GLN A 311 11.23 -3.79 -21.96
N GLN A 312 10.95 -5.03 -21.54
CA GLN A 312 11.95 -6.09 -21.53
C GLN A 312 12.36 -6.33 -22.99
N GLY A 313 13.60 -5.96 -23.32
CA GLY A 313 14.23 -6.33 -24.59
C GLY A 313 14.68 -7.78 -24.59
#